data_AF-A0A9Y1FKU2-F1
#
_entry.id   AF-A0A9Y1FKU2-F1
#
_cell.length_a   1.000
_cell.length_b   1.000
_cell.length_c   1.000
_cell.angle_alpha   90.00
_cell.angle_beta   90.00
_cell.angle_gamma   90.00
#
_symmetry.space_group_name_H-M   'P 1'
#
loop_
_entity.id
_entity.type
_entity.pdbx_description
1 polymer ?
#
loop_
_entity_poly.entity_id
_entity_poly.type
_entity_poly.pdbx_seq_one_letter_code
_entity_poly.pdbx_strand_id
1 'polypeptide(L)'
;MRTIETYAQVYDLFVVVGYPKHIREEKGKGKVSRQFRRKLHQWNYALVLGLLRRALILRGFESHRILTLDERGTSSHCSRCGTKVSRPVRGLISCSSCNYTFHSDLTGAMNIARRFLGHLFRPRATTITDHLTGYKFSLTHFTVCQGLSHWLQSQ
;
A
#
# COMPACT_ATOMS: atom_id res chain seq x y z
N MET A 1 9.93 -0.37 21.21
CA MET A 1 9.29 -0.04 19.91
C MET A 1 9.61 -1.15 18.94
N ARG A 2 8.62 -1.83 18.34
CA ARG A 2 8.87 -2.90 17.35
C ARG A 2 9.09 -2.26 15.98
N THR A 3 10.19 -2.60 15.31
CA THR A 3 10.55 -2.12 13.96
C THR A 3 10.28 -3.19 12.91
N ILE A 4 10.30 -2.82 11.62
CA ILE A 4 10.20 -3.77 10.51
C ILE A 4 11.26 -4.88 10.65
N GLU A 5 12.47 -4.51 11.10
CA GLU A 5 13.59 -5.42 11.32
C GLU A 5 13.28 -6.46 12.38
N THR A 6 12.72 -6.05 13.53
CA THR A 6 12.35 -7.00 14.58
C THR A 6 11.27 -7.98 14.12
N TYR A 7 10.37 -7.57 13.23
CA TYR A 7 9.39 -8.49 12.64
C TYR A 7 10.02 -9.43 11.61
N ALA A 8 11.00 -8.96 10.84
CA ALA A 8 11.72 -9.75 9.84
C ALA A 8 12.55 -10.89 10.46
N GLN A 9 12.96 -10.75 11.73
CA GLN A 9 13.65 -11.81 12.47
C GLN A 9 12.74 -12.98 12.83
N VAL A 10 11.43 -12.74 12.91
CA VAL A 10 10.44 -13.74 13.37
C VAL A 10 9.59 -14.26 12.22
N TYR A 11 9.33 -13.43 11.22
CA TYR A 11 8.41 -13.73 10.13
C TYR A 11 9.07 -13.57 8.76
N ASP A 12 8.62 -14.40 7.82
CA ASP A 12 8.90 -14.21 6.40
C ASP A 12 8.11 -12.99 5.89
N LEU A 13 8.77 -11.83 5.85
CA LEU A 13 8.09 -10.54 5.72
C LEU A 13 8.17 -9.95 4.31
N PHE A 14 7.00 -9.55 3.80
CA PHE A 14 6.88 -8.64 2.65
C PHE A 14 6.59 -7.22 3.13
N VAL A 15 7.31 -6.24 2.58
CA VAL A 15 7.08 -4.82 2.85
C VAL A 15 6.42 -4.20 1.62
N VAL A 16 5.13 -3.88 1.75
CA VAL A 16 4.34 -3.29 0.67
C VAL A 16 3.90 -1.88 1.07
N VAL A 17 4.16 -0.91 0.19
CA VAL A 17 3.86 0.49 0.45
C VAL A 17 2.95 1.07 -0.63
N GLY A 18 2.05 1.97 -0.24
CA GLY A 18 1.22 2.73 -1.17
C GLY A 18 2.05 3.72 -1.97
N TYR A 19 1.80 3.77 -3.28
CA TYR A 19 2.43 4.72 -4.19
C TYR A 19 1.38 5.67 -4.78
N PRO A 20 1.49 6.99 -4.56
CA PRO A 20 0.58 8.00 -5.11
C PRO A 20 0.79 8.19 -6.62
N LYS A 21 0.44 7.18 -7.41
CA LYS A 21 0.68 7.19 -8.86
C LYS A 21 -0.07 8.33 -9.54
N HIS A 22 0.63 9.07 -10.39
CA HIS A 22 0.11 10.20 -11.18
C HIS A 22 -0.41 11.40 -10.35
N ILE A 23 -0.19 11.47 -9.03
CA ILE A 23 -0.74 12.55 -8.20
C ILE A 23 -0.28 13.94 -8.65
N ARG A 24 0.98 14.07 -9.08
CA ARG A 24 1.58 15.32 -9.56
C ARG A 24 1.08 15.70 -10.96
N GLU A 25 0.75 14.72 -11.80
CA GLU A 25 0.18 14.97 -13.13
C GLU A 25 -1.27 15.43 -13.00
N GLU A 26 -2.07 14.74 -12.18
CA GLU A 26 -3.50 15.00 -12.00
C GLU A 26 -3.78 16.26 -11.17
N LYS A 27 -2.95 16.55 -10.16
CA LYS A 27 -3.19 17.63 -9.20
C LYS A 27 -2.07 18.69 -9.18
N GLY A 28 -1.03 18.56 -9.98
CA GLY A 28 0.03 19.57 -10.09
C GLY A 28 -0.29 20.70 -11.08
N LYS A 29 -1.24 20.50 -12.00
CA LYS A 29 -1.66 21.49 -13.01
C LYS A 29 -3.14 21.85 -12.80
N GLY A 30 -3.48 23.15 -12.79
CA GLY A 30 -4.88 23.63 -12.77
C GLY A 30 -5.63 23.54 -11.41
N LYS A 31 -6.93 23.16 -11.49
CA LYS A 31 -8.13 23.33 -10.60
C LYS A 31 -8.01 23.15 -9.06
N VAL A 32 -6.82 22.97 -8.50
CA VAL A 32 -6.58 22.92 -7.05
C VAL A 32 -5.97 24.22 -6.53
N SER A 33 -5.99 24.46 -5.22
CA SER A 33 -5.45 25.70 -4.64
C SER A 33 -3.93 25.79 -4.79
N ARG A 34 -3.40 27.01 -4.89
CA ARG A 34 -1.94 27.26 -4.93
C ARG A 34 -1.23 26.67 -3.71
N GLN A 35 -1.86 26.75 -2.54
CA GLN A 35 -1.34 26.20 -1.29
C GLN A 35 -1.23 24.66 -1.35
N PHE A 36 -2.24 23.99 -1.90
CA PHE A 36 -2.21 22.54 -2.09
C PHE A 36 -1.08 22.13 -3.04
N ARG A 37 -0.95 22.81 -4.19
CA ARG A 37 0.14 22.54 -5.13
C ARG A 37 1.50 22.69 -4.47
N ARG A 38 1.73 23.74 -3.68
CA ARG A 38 2.99 23.92 -2.95
C ARG A 38 3.30 22.74 -2.03
N LYS A 39 2.31 22.27 -1.25
CA LYS A 39 2.46 21.08 -0.39
C LYS A 39 2.76 19.83 -1.22
N LEU A 40 2.07 19.64 -2.34
CA LEU A 40 2.29 18.51 -3.23
C LEU A 40 3.70 18.52 -3.83
N HIS A 41 4.20 19.69 -4.23
CA HIS A 41 5.54 19.81 -4.79
C HIS A 41 6.63 19.49 -3.76
N GLN A 42 6.45 19.94 -2.51
CA GLN A 42 7.34 19.67 -1.38
C GLN A 42 7.31 18.21 -0.87
N TRP A 43 6.28 17.43 -1.24
CA TRP A 43 6.12 16.07 -0.74
C TRP A 43 7.08 15.09 -1.43
N ASN A 44 8.23 14.85 -0.84
CA ASN A 44 9.30 14.00 -1.37
C ASN A 44 9.06 12.49 -1.16
N TYR A 45 7.86 11.98 -1.46
CA TYR A 45 7.51 10.57 -1.24
C TYR A 45 8.45 9.60 -1.95
N ALA A 46 8.83 9.86 -3.20
CA ALA A 46 9.72 8.98 -3.96
C ALA A 46 11.12 8.85 -3.31
N LEU A 47 11.65 9.95 -2.78
CA LEU A 47 12.92 9.94 -2.05
C LEU A 47 12.81 9.13 -0.76
N VAL A 48 11.76 9.36 0.03
CA VAL A 48 11.54 8.63 1.30
C VAL A 48 11.39 7.13 1.03
N LEU A 49 10.63 6.74 0.02
CA LEU A 49 10.48 5.34 -0.38
C LEU A 49 11.78 4.74 -0.90
N GLY A 50 12.57 5.50 -1.66
CA GLY A 50 13.89 5.08 -2.11
C GLY A 50 14.88 4.84 -0.96
N LEU A 51 14.88 5.73 0.04
CA LEU A 51 15.68 5.57 1.26
C LEU A 51 15.23 4.37 2.08
N LEU A 52 13.91 4.18 2.25
CA LEU A 52 13.36 2.99 2.91
C LEU A 52 13.78 1.71 2.20
N ARG A 53 13.62 1.65 0.87
CA ARG A 53 14.01 0.49 0.06
C ARG A 53 15.50 0.20 0.22
N ARG A 54 16.37 1.21 0.11
CA ARG A 54 17.81 1.06 0.29
C ARG A 54 18.16 0.57 1.70
N ALA A 55 17.52 1.13 2.72
CA ALA A 55 17.74 0.74 4.11
C ALA A 55 17.36 -0.72 4.39
N LEU A 56 16.29 -1.22 3.77
CA LEU A 56 15.85 -2.61 3.88
C LEU A 56 16.77 -3.56 3.10
N ILE A 57 17.19 -3.20 1.88
CA ILE A 57 18.14 -4.01 1.09
C ILE A 57 19.47 -4.17 1.82
N LEU A 58 20.01 -3.07 2.38
CA LEU A 58 21.24 -3.12 3.19
C LEU A 58 21.13 -4.03 4.42
N ARG A 59 19.91 -4.37 4.83
CA ARG A 59 19.61 -5.27 5.95
C ARG A 59 19.21 -6.68 5.51
N GLY A 60 19.44 -7.03 4.25
CA GLY A 60 19.25 -8.37 3.72
C GLY A 60 17.87 -8.65 3.12
N PHE A 61 16.99 -7.65 3.00
CA PHE A 61 15.73 -7.86 2.26
C PHE A 61 16.00 -7.98 0.76
N GLU A 62 15.42 -9.00 0.15
CA GLU A 62 15.45 -9.17 -1.30
C GLU A 62 14.59 -8.11 -1.99
N SER A 63 15.03 -7.65 -3.16
CA SER A 63 14.35 -6.58 -3.90
C SER A 63 12.89 -6.88 -4.26
N HIS A 64 12.54 -8.16 -4.46
CA HIS A 64 11.17 -8.57 -4.81
C HIS A 64 10.23 -8.60 -3.59
N ARG A 65 10.78 -8.53 -2.36
CA ARG A 65 10.01 -8.50 -1.10
C ARG A 65 9.64 -7.08 -0.66
N ILE A 66 10.18 -6.06 -1.36
CA ILE A 66 9.88 -4.65 -1.13
C ILE A 66 9.16 -4.12 -2.36
N LEU A 67 7.88 -3.81 -2.22
CA LEU A 67 7.02 -3.44 -3.34
C LEU A 67 6.28 -2.14 -3.07
N THR A 68 6.06 -1.37 -4.12
CA THR A 68 5.16 -0.22 -4.08
C THR A 68 3.98 -0.44 -5.04
N LEU A 69 2.77 -0.35 -4.51
CA LEU A 69 1.52 -0.61 -5.23
C LEU A 69 0.64 0.63 -5.29
N ASP A 70 -0.25 0.69 -6.27
CA ASP A 70 -1.18 1.81 -6.40
C ASP A 70 -2.03 1.96 -5.13
N GLU A 71 -2.00 3.15 -4.54
CA GLU A 71 -2.75 3.46 -3.33
C GLU A 71 -4.12 4.07 -3.61
N ARG A 72 -4.46 4.34 -4.88
CA ARG A 72 -5.68 5.06 -5.25
C ARG A 72 -6.93 4.38 -4.69
N GLY A 73 -7.66 5.11 -3.86
CA GLY A 73 -8.92 4.64 -3.26
C GLY A 73 -8.76 3.60 -2.15
N THR A 74 -7.53 3.27 -1.72
CA THR A 74 -7.28 2.32 -0.62
C THR A 74 -7.87 2.81 0.70
N SER A 75 -7.85 4.11 0.95
CA SER A 75 -8.44 4.70 2.16
C SER A 75 -9.92 5.10 1.97
N SER A 76 -10.53 4.84 0.81
CA SER A 76 -11.94 5.15 0.51
C SER A 76 -12.88 3.96 0.69
N HIS A 77 -12.35 2.79 1.02
CA HIS A 77 -13.09 1.55 1.23
C HIS A 77 -12.76 0.96 2.60
N CYS A 78 -13.75 0.32 3.22
CA CYS A 78 -13.61 -0.30 4.51
C CYS A 78 -12.63 -1.46 4.40
N SER A 79 -11.64 -1.52 5.30
CA SER A 79 -10.71 -2.64 5.32
C SER A 79 -11.41 -3.94 5.73
N ARG A 80 -12.51 -3.90 6.48
CA ARG A 80 -13.21 -5.12 6.90
C ARG A 80 -14.09 -5.71 5.81
N CYS A 81 -15.03 -4.93 5.27
CA CYS A 81 -16.07 -5.41 4.35
C CYS A 81 -15.95 -4.90 2.92
N GLY A 82 -14.98 -4.05 2.59
CA GLY A 82 -14.78 -3.50 1.24
C GLY A 82 -15.77 -2.42 0.81
N THR A 83 -16.83 -2.14 1.58
CA THR A 83 -17.81 -1.10 1.25
C THR A 83 -17.18 0.31 1.30
N LYS A 84 -17.65 1.23 0.46
CA LYS A 84 -17.23 2.64 0.49
C LYS A 84 -17.50 3.24 1.87
N VAL A 85 -16.54 4.00 2.39
CA VAL A 85 -16.62 4.59 3.73
C VAL A 85 -16.88 6.08 3.70
N SER A 86 -17.44 6.61 4.79
CA SER A 86 -17.53 8.04 5.05
C SER A 86 -16.30 8.52 5.83
N ARG A 87 -16.00 9.81 5.71
CA ARG A 87 -14.92 10.48 6.45
C ARG A 87 -15.47 11.70 7.16
N PRO A 88 -15.95 11.54 8.40
CA PRO A 88 -16.47 12.65 9.19
C PRO A 88 -15.41 13.73 9.44
N VAL A 89 -14.19 13.29 9.76
CA VAL A 89 -13.02 14.14 10.00
C VAL A 89 -11.78 13.55 9.36
N ARG A 90 -10.72 14.36 9.18
CA ARG A 90 -9.43 13.87 8.69
C ARG A 90 -8.87 12.84 9.69
N GLY A 91 -8.40 11.70 9.17
CA GLY A 91 -7.85 10.63 9.99
C GLY A 91 -8.89 9.61 10.46
N LEU A 92 -10.19 9.89 10.37
CA LEU A 92 -11.24 8.96 10.80
C LEU A 92 -12.03 8.42 9.60
N ILE A 93 -12.20 7.10 9.56
CA ILE A 93 -13.03 6.39 8.62
C ILE A 93 -14.20 5.76 9.39
N SER A 94 -15.41 5.89 8.87
CA SER A 94 -16.60 5.20 9.39
C SER A 94 -17.30 4.42 8.27
N CYS A 95 -17.59 3.15 8.53
CA CYS A 95 -18.31 2.28 7.62
C CYS A 95 -19.75 2.07 8.11
N SER A 96 -20.74 2.44 7.30
CA SER A 96 -22.16 2.22 7.60
C SER A 96 -22.60 0.76 7.47
N SER A 97 -21.87 -0.07 6.72
CA SER A 97 -22.27 -1.45 6.43
C SER A 97 -21.89 -2.44 7.52
N CYS A 98 -20.76 -2.23 8.21
CA CYS A 98 -20.26 -3.14 9.24
C CYS A 98 -19.92 -2.43 10.56
N ASN A 99 -20.36 -1.18 10.70
CA ASN A 99 -20.13 -0.29 11.84
C ASN A 99 -18.65 -0.16 12.27
N TYR A 100 -17.72 -0.49 11.36
CA TYR A 100 -16.30 -0.42 11.62
C TYR A 100 -15.82 1.03 11.52
N THR A 101 -15.15 1.49 12.59
CA THR A 101 -14.58 2.83 12.67
C THR A 101 -13.11 2.73 13.02
N PHE A 102 -12.24 3.35 12.21
CA PHE A 102 -10.79 3.22 12.38
C PHE A 102 -10.01 4.39 11.79
N HIS A 103 -8.72 4.47 12.10
CA HIS A 103 -7.83 5.45 11.49
C HIS A 103 -7.68 5.24 9.97
N SER A 104 -7.66 6.34 9.20
CA SER A 104 -7.59 6.29 7.74
C SER A 104 -6.31 5.65 7.23
N ASP A 105 -5.21 5.89 7.92
CA ASP A 105 -3.90 5.42 7.50
C ASP A 105 -3.75 3.91 7.73
N LEU A 106 -4.29 3.37 8.84
CA LEU A 106 -4.29 1.92 9.03
C LEU A 106 -5.22 1.23 8.03
N THR A 107 -6.38 1.82 7.76
CA THR A 107 -7.30 1.30 6.73
C THR A 107 -6.62 1.28 5.37
N GLY A 108 -5.91 2.35 5.01
CA GLY A 108 -5.09 2.43 3.80
C GLY A 108 -4.04 1.33 3.75
N ALA A 109 -3.23 1.18 4.79
CA ALA A 109 -2.18 0.17 4.89
C ALA A 109 -2.73 -1.26 4.76
N MET A 110 -3.83 -1.57 5.47
CA MET A 110 -4.51 -2.87 5.37
C MET A 110 -5.01 -3.15 3.95
N ASN A 111 -5.55 -2.13 3.27
CA ASN A 111 -6.05 -2.30 1.91
C ASN A 111 -4.92 -2.41 0.87
N ILE A 112 -3.77 -1.79 1.09
CA ILE A 112 -2.56 -2.01 0.29
C ILE A 112 -2.10 -3.47 0.44
N ALA A 113 -2.05 -4.00 1.67
CA ALA A 113 -1.73 -5.40 1.92
C ALA A 113 -2.75 -6.33 1.23
N ARG A 114 -4.05 -6.06 1.33
CA ARG A 114 -5.08 -6.84 0.61
C ARG A 114 -4.92 -6.79 -0.92
N ARG A 115 -4.57 -5.64 -1.49
CA ARG A 115 -4.30 -5.51 -2.93
C ARG A 115 -3.13 -6.41 -3.33
N PHE A 116 -2.05 -6.39 -2.55
CA PHE A 116 -0.90 -7.28 -2.77
C PHE A 116 -1.33 -8.75 -2.75
N LEU A 117 -2.02 -9.19 -1.69
CA LEU A 117 -2.53 -10.57 -1.59
C LEU A 117 -3.48 -10.91 -2.75
N GLY A 118 -4.31 -9.96 -3.19
CA GLY A 118 -5.17 -10.12 -4.37
C GLY A 118 -4.38 -10.39 -5.65
N HIS A 119 -3.24 -9.72 -5.85
CA HIS A 119 -2.35 -10.02 -6.98
C HIS A 119 -1.74 -11.42 -6.91
N LEU A 120 -1.51 -11.95 -5.71
CA LEU A 120 -0.91 -13.28 -5.52
C LEU A 120 -1.93 -14.41 -5.68
N PHE A 121 -3.09 -14.30 -5.05
CA PHE A 121 -4.07 -15.39 -5.01
C PHE A 121 -5.16 -15.32 -6.07
N ARG A 122 -5.43 -14.14 -6.63
CA ARG A 122 -6.40 -13.93 -7.72
C ARG A 122 -5.72 -13.15 -8.85
N PRO A 123 -4.65 -13.71 -9.45
CA PRO A 123 -3.83 -13.00 -10.41
C PRO A 123 -4.64 -12.65 -11.66
N ARG A 124 -4.70 -11.35 -11.97
CA ARG A 124 -5.21 -10.84 -13.26
C ARG A 124 -4.10 -10.66 -14.30
N ALA A 125 -2.85 -10.79 -13.87
CA ALA A 125 -1.64 -10.65 -14.67
C ALA A 125 -0.57 -11.57 -14.10
N THR A 126 0.45 -11.90 -14.89
CA THR A 126 1.57 -12.79 -14.50
C THR A 126 2.68 -12.07 -13.75
N THR A 127 2.62 -10.73 -13.67
CA THR A 127 3.66 -9.90 -13.03
C THR A 127 3.04 -8.83 -12.14
N ILE A 128 3.80 -8.41 -11.12
CA ILE A 128 3.51 -7.24 -10.28
C ILE A 128 4.52 -6.15 -10.60
N THR A 129 4.05 -4.94 -10.85
CA THR A 129 4.91 -3.78 -11.11
C THR A 129 5.21 -3.05 -9.81
N ASP A 130 6.47 -2.82 -9.49
CA ASP A 130 6.89 -1.89 -8.45
C ASP A 130 6.81 -0.46 -8.99
N HIS A 131 5.90 0.36 -8.47
CA HIS A 131 5.68 1.71 -9.00
C HIS A 131 6.81 2.71 -8.72
N LEU A 132 7.68 2.43 -7.76
CA LEU A 132 8.84 3.26 -7.46
C LEU A 132 9.94 3.07 -8.51
N THR A 133 10.28 1.82 -8.83
CA THR A 133 11.37 1.48 -9.75
C THR A 133 10.92 1.23 -11.19
N GLY A 134 9.64 0.95 -11.40
CA GLY A 134 9.08 0.50 -12.67
C GLY A 134 9.36 -0.98 -12.98
N TYR A 135 10.09 -1.69 -12.12
CA TYR A 135 10.45 -3.08 -12.33
C TYR A 135 9.22 -4.00 -12.25
N LYS A 136 9.19 -5.05 -13.07
CA LYS A 136 8.11 -6.05 -13.09
C LYS A 136 8.62 -7.37 -12.52
N PHE A 137 8.10 -7.77 -11.38
CA PHE A 137 8.40 -9.06 -10.76
C PHE A 137 7.42 -10.12 -11.26
N SER A 138 7.93 -11.26 -11.72
CA SER A 138 7.08 -12.43 -12.02
C SER A 138 6.42 -12.94 -10.74
N LEU A 139 5.15 -13.34 -10.83
CA LEU A 139 4.42 -13.94 -9.72
C LEU A 139 5.09 -15.22 -9.18
N THR A 140 5.89 -15.89 -9.99
CA THR A 140 6.69 -17.06 -9.58
C THR A 140 7.72 -16.74 -8.49
N HIS A 141 8.15 -15.48 -8.36
CA HIS A 141 9.04 -15.04 -7.26
C HIS A 141 8.34 -15.01 -5.91
N PHE A 142 7.00 -15.03 -5.90
CA PHE A 142 6.21 -14.98 -4.70
C PHE A 142 5.71 -16.39 -4.40
N THR A 143 6.58 -17.22 -3.82
CA THR A 143 6.19 -18.55 -3.35
C THR A 143 5.35 -18.39 -2.09
N VAL A 144 4.05 -18.18 -2.26
CA VAL A 144 3.14 -18.05 -1.12
C VAL A 144 2.77 -19.44 -0.61
N CYS A 145 2.91 -19.68 0.69
CA CYS A 145 2.32 -20.87 1.31
C CYS A 145 0.82 -20.90 0.97
N GLN A 146 0.35 -21.99 0.35
CA GLN A 146 -1.03 -22.16 -0.13
C GLN A 146 -2.10 -21.89 0.94
N GLY A 147 -1.74 -21.97 2.22
CA GLY A 147 -2.60 -21.69 3.37
C GLY A 147 -2.98 -20.22 3.58
N LEU A 148 -2.30 -19.21 3.01
CA LEU A 148 -2.60 -17.79 3.27
C LEU A 148 -3.85 -17.25 2.53
N SER A 149 -4.49 -18.06 1.69
CA SER A 149 -5.70 -17.69 0.95
C SER A 149 -6.89 -17.32 1.86
N HIS A 150 -6.95 -17.83 3.09
CA HIS A 150 -8.00 -17.50 4.06
C HIS A 150 -8.00 -16.01 4.48
N TRP A 151 -6.86 -15.30 4.37
CA TRP A 151 -6.79 -13.86 4.65
C TRP A 151 -7.55 -12.99 3.64
N LEU A 152 -7.89 -13.54 2.47
CA LEU A 152 -8.73 -12.88 1.47
C LEU A 152 -10.22 -13.13 1.66
N GLN A 153 -10.60 -14.03 2.56
CA GLN A 153 -12.00 -14.25 2.88
C GLN A 153 -12.44 -13.14 3.84
N SER A 154 -13.13 -12.14 3.29
CA SER A 154 -14.04 -11.33 4.10
C SER A 154 -15.12 -12.25 4.63
N GLN A 155 -15.22 -12.38 5.96
CA GLN A 155 -16.49 -12.71 6.60
C GLN A 155 -17.55 -11.69 6.15
#